data_AF-A0A0F9FQ90-F1
#
_entry.id   AF-A0A0F9FQ90-F1
#
_cell.length_a   1.000
_cell.length_b   1.000
_cell.length_c   1.000
_cell.angle_alpha   90.00
_cell.angle_beta   90.00
_cell.angle_gamma   90.00
#
_symmetry.space_group_name_H-M   'P 1'
#
loop_
_entity.id
_entity.type
_entity.pdbx_description
1 polymer ?
#
loop_
_entity_poly.entity_id
_entity_poly.type
_entity_poly.pdbx_seq_one_letter_code
_entity_poly.pdbx_strand_id
1 'polypeptide(L)'
;MPELYLGTPHVDWENNMKGVYTAKEAGTAKISTIAIHWNVSESTARQVLSARGLLPVVTGPQKYRWQDIWRLEGEVFVPTADWVSFRAPLLTVAELPELDLEERKARTWRRYVEKDRLPVIRLSKDIVRIRESIFLVARHYV
;
A
#
# COMPACT_ATOMS: atom_id res chain seq x y z
N MET A 1 54.03 -36.28 -22.10
CA MET A 1 53.77 -34.84 -22.23
C MET A 1 52.54 -34.52 -21.40
N PRO A 2 52.60 -33.57 -20.45
CA PRO A 2 51.52 -33.31 -19.51
C PRO A 2 50.63 -32.16 -20.01
N GLU A 3 49.30 -32.35 -19.98
CA GLU A 3 48.35 -31.25 -20.05
C GLU A 3 47.76 -31.03 -18.66
N LEU A 4 48.05 -29.86 -18.11
CA LEU A 4 47.57 -29.32 -16.85
C LEU A 4 46.08 -28.96 -17.01
N TYR A 5 45.18 -29.70 -16.34
CA TYR A 5 43.83 -29.19 -16.08
C TYR A 5 43.78 -28.58 -14.68
N LEU A 6 43.81 -27.26 -14.70
CA LEU A 6 43.58 -26.35 -13.59
C LEU A 6 42.24 -26.68 -12.91
N GLY A 7 42.26 -26.69 -11.58
CA GLY A 7 41.09 -26.94 -10.75
C GLY A 7 39.91 -26.05 -11.13
N THR A 8 38.77 -26.69 -11.40
CA THR A 8 37.46 -26.02 -11.38
C THR A 8 37.27 -25.41 -10.00
N PRO A 9 36.98 -24.10 -9.87
CA PRO A 9 36.64 -23.54 -8.58
C PRO A 9 35.35 -24.21 -8.13
N HIS A 10 35.40 -24.89 -6.98
CA HIS A 10 34.22 -25.35 -6.29
C HIS A 10 33.43 -24.11 -5.89
N VAL A 11 32.40 -23.79 -6.67
CA VAL A 11 31.49 -22.69 -6.35
C VAL A 11 30.61 -23.18 -5.20
N ASP A 12 30.92 -22.74 -3.99
CA ASP A 12 30.10 -22.90 -2.80
C ASP A 12 28.76 -22.18 -3.01
N TRP A 13 27.80 -22.88 -3.62
CA TRP A 13 26.43 -22.40 -3.81
C TRP A 13 25.73 -22.08 -2.48
N GLU A 14 26.21 -22.65 -1.36
CA GLU A 14 25.72 -22.38 -0.01
C GLU A 14 26.10 -21.00 0.54
N ASN A 15 27.23 -20.42 0.10
CA ASN A 15 27.63 -19.08 0.57
C ASN A 15 27.01 -17.94 -0.24
N ASN A 16 26.60 -18.20 -1.50
CA ASN A 16 25.95 -17.18 -2.33
C ASN A 16 24.44 -17.01 -2.04
N MET A 17 23.83 -17.92 -1.27
CA MET A 17 22.46 -17.73 -0.75
C MET A 17 22.40 -17.02 0.62
N LYS A 18 23.56 -16.78 1.27
CA LYS A 18 23.63 -16.02 2.54
C LYS A 18 23.63 -14.52 2.35
N GLY A 19 23.60 -14.04 1.11
CA GLY A 19 22.99 -12.75 0.77
C GLY A 19 21.48 -12.88 0.88
N VAL A 20 20.98 -13.21 2.08
CA VAL A 20 19.56 -13.13 2.41
C VAL A 20 19.13 -11.76 1.91
N TYR A 21 18.32 -11.71 0.86
CA TYR A 21 17.54 -10.53 0.53
C TYR A 21 16.72 -10.26 1.79
N THR A 22 17.28 -9.50 2.73
CA THR A 22 16.53 -8.94 3.83
C THR A 22 15.54 -8.05 3.12
N ALA A 23 14.32 -8.58 2.93
CA ALA A 23 13.23 -7.87 2.33
C ALA A 23 13.19 -6.53 3.05
N LYS A 24 13.54 -5.46 2.34
CA LYS A 24 13.64 -4.14 2.94
C LYS A 24 12.29 -3.93 3.62
N GLU A 25 12.30 -3.68 4.92
CA GLU A 25 11.04 -3.49 5.63
C GLU A 25 10.49 -2.12 5.26
N ALA A 26 9.20 -2.05 4.95
CA ALA A 26 8.52 -0.78 4.66
C ALA A 26 8.43 0.14 5.90
N GLY A 27 9.00 -0.27 7.03
CA GLY A 27 8.97 0.47 8.28
C GLY A 27 7.57 0.49 8.92
N THR A 28 7.41 1.41 9.86
CA THR A 28 6.21 1.48 10.71
C THR A 28 5.63 2.88 10.75
N ALA A 29 4.31 3.00 10.94
CA ALA A 29 3.57 4.25 11.07
C ALA A 29 2.90 4.37 12.43
N LYS A 30 2.83 5.59 12.97
CA LYS A 30 1.97 5.91 14.12
C LYS A 30 0.52 5.98 13.66
N ILE A 31 -0.40 5.86 14.62
CA ILE A 31 -1.84 6.02 14.35
C ILE A 31 -2.19 7.36 13.67
N SER A 32 -1.53 8.46 14.05
CA SER A 32 -1.74 9.78 13.43
C SER A 32 -1.36 9.79 11.95
N THR A 33 -0.25 9.16 11.60
CA THR A 33 0.19 9.01 10.19
C THR A 33 -0.79 8.17 9.40
N ILE A 34 -1.32 7.08 9.98
CA ILE A 34 -2.33 6.23 9.34
C ILE A 34 -3.64 6.98 9.16
N ALA A 35 -4.06 7.78 10.14
CA ALA A 35 -5.26 8.60 10.05
C ALA A 35 -5.17 9.63 8.92
N ILE A 36 -4.02 10.31 8.79
CA ILE A 36 -3.74 11.20 7.66
C ILE A 36 -3.75 10.43 6.34
N HIS A 37 -3.07 9.27 6.30
CA HIS A 37 -3.04 8.43 5.12
C HIS A 37 -4.43 8.00 4.67
N TRP A 38 -5.31 7.59 5.57
CA TRP A 38 -6.67 7.19 5.27
C TRP A 38 -7.65 8.36 5.11
N ASN A 39 -7.20 9.59 5.34
CA ASN A 39 -8.04 10.79 5.37
C ASN A 39 -9.26 10.59 6.30
N VAL A 40 -8.99 10.24 7.57
CA VAL A 40 -9.98 10.03 8.64
C VAL A 40 -9.45 10.58 9.97
N SER A 41 -10.31 10.67 10.99
CA SER A 41 -9.86 10.97 12.35
C SER A 41 -9.05 9.82 12.94
N GLU A 42 -8.17 10.12 13.91
CA GLU A 42 -7.44 9.07 14.64
C GLU A 42 -8.35 8.08 15.34
N SER A 43 -9.47 8.54 15.91
CA SER A 43 -10.46 7.67 16.55
C SER A 43 -11.02 6.63 15.57
N THR A 44 -11.34 7.08 14.36
CA THR A 44 -11.84 6.23 13.28
C THR A 44 -10.76 5.24 12.83
N ALA A 45 -9.52 5.71 12.64
CA ALA A 45 -8.41 4.84 12.28
C ALA A 45 -8.20 3.73 13.32
N ARG A 46 -8.28 4.04 14.63
CA ARG A 46 -8.17 3.02 15.69
C ARG A 46 -9.30 1.99 15.62
N GLN A 47 -10.53 2.45 15.39
CA GLN A 47 -11.69 1.56 15.23
C GLN A 47 -11.51 0.62 14.03
N VAL A 48 -11.07 1.14 12.88
CA VAL A 48 -10.80 0.33 11.67
C VAL A 48 -9.74 -0.73 11.96
N LEU A 49 -8.60 -0.34 12.55
CA LEU A 49 -7.52 -1.27 12.87
C LEU A 49 -7.97 -2.36 13.86
N SER A 50 -8.66 -1.96 14.93
CA SER A 50 -9.16 -2.89 15.94
C SER A 50 -10.21 -3.85 15.38
N ALA A 51 -11.15 -3.36 14.56
CA ALA A 51 -12.17 -4.19 13.93
C ALA A 51 -11.59 -5.23 12.96
N ARG A 52 -10.40 -4.96 12.41
CA ARG A 52 -9.66 -5.87 11.54
C ARG A 52 -8.65 -6.74 12.29
N GLY A 53 -8.61 -6.64 13.62
CA GLY A 53 -7.71 -7.42 14.47
C GLY A 53 -6.24 -7.05 14.31
N LEU A 54 -5.91 -5.87 13.79
CA LEU A 54 -4.52 -5.48 13.61
C LEU A 54 -3.91 -5.01 14.93
N LEU A 55 -2.88 -5.70 15.38
CA LEU A 55 -2.16 -5.41 16.62
C LEU A 55 -0.95 -4.49 16.34
N PRO A 56 -0.65 -3.54 17.24
CA PRO A 56 0.55 -2.74 17.12
C PRO A 56 1.81 -3.59 17.34
N VAL A 57 2.89 -3.25 16.64
CA VAL A 57 4.19 -3.95 16.72
C VAL A 57 4.95 -3.60 18.01
N VAL A 58 4.62 -2.47 18.63
CA VAL A 58 5.25 -1.96 19.85
C VAL A 58 4.16 -1.43 20.78
N THR A 59 4.27 -1.75 22.07
CA THR A 59 3.32 -1.38 23.13
C THR A 59 3.42 0.08 23.60
N GLY A 60 4.52 0.77 23.28
CA GLY A 60 4.72 2.19 23.56
C GLY A 60 3.87 3.11 22.66
N PRO A 61 4.42 4.14 21.99
CA PRO A 61 3.64 4.85 20.96
C PRO A 61 3.23 3.81 19.92
N GLN A 62 1.93 3.48 19.85
CA GLN A 62 1.45 2.38 19.02
C GLN A 62 1.88 2.62 17.56
N LYS A 63 2.65 1.67 17.04
CA LYS A 63 3.11 1.66 15.64
C LYS A 63 2.60 0.42 14.94
N TYR A 64 2.30 0.55 13.66
CA TYR A 64 1.81 -0.52 12.80
C TYR A 64 2.72 -0.63 11.57
N ARG A 65 2.91 -1.83 11.04
CA ARG A 65 3.75 -2.01 9.83
C ARG A 65 3.00 -1.51 8.61
N TRP A 66 3.67 -0.79 7.73
CA TRP A 66 3.05 -0.34 6.48
C TRP A 66 2.54 -1.50 5.62
N GLN A 67 3.25 -2.63 5.61
CA GLN A 67 2.84 -3.84 4.88
C GLN A 67 1.49 -4.38 5.37
N ASP A 68 1.23 -4.33 6.68
CA ASP A 68 -0.04 -4.79 7.23
C ASP A 68 -1.18 -3.80 6.89
N ILE A 69 -0.87 -2.50 6.89
CA ILE A 69 -1.79 -1.44 6.46
C ILE A 69 -2.17 -1.63 4.99
N TRP A 70 -1.21 -1.83 4.09
CA TRP A 70 -1.48 -2.08 2.67
C TRP A 70 -2.26 -3.37 2.45
N ARG A 71 -1.96 -4.43 3.20
CA ARG A 71 -2.73 -5.67 3.15
C ARG A 71 -4.19 -5.45 3.55
N LEU A 72 -4.46 -4.61 4.56
CA LEU A 72 -5.83 -4.21 4.92
C LEU A 72 -6.54 -3.43 3.81
N GLU A 73 -5.78 -2.66 3.04
CA GLU A 73 -6.27 -1.91 1.88
C GLU A 73 -6.53 -2.80 0.65
N GLY A 74 -6.12 -4.07 0.70
CA GLY A 74 -6.28 -5.06 -0.37
C GLY A 74 -4.99 -5.38 -1.14
N GLU A 75 -3.86 -4.77 -0.75
CA GLU A 75 -2.60 -4.86 -1.47
C GLU A 75 -1.65 -5.84 -0.77
N VAL A 76 -1.50 -7.04 -1.34
CA VAL A 76 -0.70 -8.11 -0.73
C VAL A 76 0.81 -7.82 -0.81
N PHE A 77 1.25 -7.15 -1.88
CA PHE A 77 2.64 -6.83 -2.13
C PHE A 77 2.77 -5.47 -2.81
N VAL A 78 3.65 -4.63 -2.28
CA VAL A 78 3.96 -3.30 -2.84
C VAL A 78 5.46 -3.23 -3.14
N PRO A 79 5.85 -3.07 -4.42
CA PRO A 79 7.24 -2.90 -4.80
C PRO A 79 7.90 -1.72 -4.08
N THR A 80 9.18 -1.84 -3.76
CA THR A 80 9.93 -0.80 -3.02
C THR A 80 9.92 0.57 -3.72
N ALA A 81 9.86 0.58 -5.05
CA ALA A 81 9.78 1.80 -5.85
C ALA A 81 8.48 2.58 -5.60
N ASP A 82 7.40 1.89 -5.24
CA ASP A 82 6.07 2.48 -5.12
C ASP A 82 5.71 2.88 -3.68
N TRP A 83 6.56 2.54 -2.70
CA TRP A 83 6.27 2.78 -1.28
C TRP A 83 5.95 4.24 -0.96
N VAL A 84 6.59 5.20 -1.65
CA VAL A 84 6.32 6.62 -1.43
C VAL A 84 4.88 6.95 -1.87
N SER A 85 4.48 6.50 -3.06
CA SER A 85 3.12 6.68 -3.57
C SER A 85 2.09 5.95 -2.69
N PHE A 86 2.42 4.76 -2.20
CA PHE A 86 1.52 3.96 -1.36
C PHE A 86 1.36 4.50 0.07
N ARG A 87 2.21 5.42 0.51
CA ARG A 87 2.05 6.15 1.79
C ARG A 87 1.33 7.49 1.61
N ALA A 88 1.13 7.96 0.38
CA ALA A 88 0.41 9.20 0.12
C ALA A 88 -1.03 9.12 0.63
N PRO A 89 -1.63 10.24 1.08
CA PRO A 89 -3.03 10.25 1.49
C PRO A 89 -3.97 9.67 0.43
N LEU A 90 -4.93 8.86 0.88
CA LEU A 90 -5.98 8.33 0.05
C LEU A 90 -7.06 9.38 -0.15
N LEU A 91 -7.61 9.38 -1.36
CA LEU A 91 -8.62 10.31 -1.80
C LEU A 91 -10.00 9.86 -1.33
N THR A 92 -10.81 10.85 -0.97
CA THR A 92 -12.26 10.74 -0.88
C THR A 92 -12.87 10.89 -2.27
N VAL A 93 -14.10 10.41 -2.42
CA VAL A 93 -14.86 10.56 -3.68
C VAL A 93 -15.06 12.04 -4.05
N ALA A 94 -15.11 12.93 -3.05
CA ALA A 94 -15.30 14.35 -3.25
C ALA A 94 -14.07 15.05 -3.84
N GLU A 95 -12.87 14.51 -3.63
CA GLU A 95 -11.60 15.06 -4.12
C GLU A 95 -11.28 14.63 -5.56
N LEU A 96 -11.91 13.56 -6.09
CA LEU A 96 -11.64 13.07 -7.45
C LEU A 96 -11.80 14.10 -8.58
N PRO A 97 -12.80 15.00 -8.57
CA PRO A 97 -12.95 16.01 -9.61
C PRO A 97 -11.73 16.94 -9.75
N GLU A 98 -11.01 17.21 -8.66
CA GLU A 98 -9.82 18.09 -8.66
C GLU A 98 -8.66 17.49 -9.46
N LEU A 99 -8.70 16.16 -9.65
CA LEU A 99 -7.68 15.38 -10.34
C LEU A 99 -8.17 14.90 -11.71
N ASP A 100 -9.36 15.29 -12.17
CA ASP A 100 -9.90 14.85 -13.46
C ASP A 100 -9.67 15.89 -14.56
N LEU A 101 -8.89 15.53 -15.57
CA LEU A 101 -8.61 16.41 -16.72
C LEU A 101 -9.82 16.57 -17.65
N GLU A 102 -10.81 15.69 -17.56
CA GLU A 102 -12.06 15.76 -18.33
C GLU A 102 -13.16 16.57 -17.61
N GLU A 103 -12.84 17.15 -16.44
CA GLU A 103 -13.74 18.00 -15.65
C GLU A 103 -15.08 17.32 -15.28
N ARG A 104 -15.10 15.99 -15.11
CA ARG A 104 -16.32 15.27 -14.71
C ARG A 104 -16.71 15.66 -13.29
N LYS A 105 -18.01 15.90 -13.11
CA LYS A 105 -18.59 16.35 -11.84
C LYS A 105 -18.52 15.27 -10.76
N ALA A 106 -18.45 15.68 -9.50
CA ALA A 106 -18.47 14.80 -8.32
C ALA A 106 -19.60 13.75 -8.33
N ARG A 107 -20.78 14.09 -8.87
CA ARG A 107 -21.91 13.16 -9.01
C ARG A 107 -21.57 11.97 -9.91
N THR A 108 -20.84 12.19 -11.00
CA THR A 108 -20.42 11.12 -11.92
C THR A 108 -19.46 10.17 -11.22
N TRP A 109 -18.48 10.72 -10.53
CA TRP A 109 -17.51 9.95 -9.76
C TRP A 109 -18.15 9.12 -8.65
N ARG A 110 -19.10 9.70 -7.90
CA ARG A 110 -19.89 8.96 -6.92
C ARG A 110 -20.61 7.78 -7.55
N ARG A 111 -21.26 7.99 -8.70
CA ARG A 111 -21.95 6.92 -9.43
C ARG A 111 -20.99 5.82 -9.90
N TYR A 112 -19.77 6.15 -10.30
CA TYR A 112 -18.78 5.16 -10.71
C TYR A 112 -18.29 4.32 -9.53
N VAL A 113 -18.07 4.94 -8.37
CA VAL A 113 -17.76 4.24 -7.12
C VAL A 113 -18.91 3.34 -6.67
N GLU A 114 -20.15 3.81 -6.71
CA GLU A 114 -21.34 3.03 -6.35
C GLU A 114 -21.57 1.82 -7.26
N LYS A 115 -21.13 1.91 -8.53
CA LYS A 115 -21.24 0.85 -9.52
C LYS A 115 -19.98 -0.03 -9.61
N ASP A 116 -19.06 0.09 -8.65
CA ASP A 116 -17.77 -0.61 -8.61
C ASP A 116 -16.98 -0.51 -9.94
N ARG A 117 -17.09 0.63 -10.63
CA ARG A 117 -16.33 0.91 -11.86
C ARG A 117 -14.92 1.42 -11.59
N LEU A 118 -14.63 1.79 -10.35
CA LEU A 118 -13.31 2.20 -9.90
C LEU A 118 -12.80 1.24 -8.83
N PRO A 119 -11.51 0.90 -8.83
CA PRO A 119 -10.90 0.22 -7.70
C PRO A 119 -10.97 1.11 -6.46
N VAL A 120 -11.57 0.59 -5.40
CA VAL A 120 -11.81 1.33 -4.16
C VAL A 120 -11.27 0.55 -2.96
N ILE A 121 -10.74 1.28 -2.00
CA ILE A 121 -10.29 0.79 -0.70
C ILE A 121 -11.45 0.95 0.28
N ARG A 122 -12.01 -0.18 0.74
CA ARG A 122 -13.10 -0.20 1.73
C ARG A 122 -12.52 -0.45 3.12
N LEU A 123 -12.33 0.63 3.89
CA LEU A 123 -11.83 0.56 5.26
C LEU A 123 -12.91 0.01 6.20
N SER A 124 -14.14 0.48 6.03
CA SER A 124 -15.36 -0.01 6.69
C SER A 124 -16.54 0.00 5.71
N LYS A 125 -17.75 -0.32 6.19
CA LYS A 125 -18.98 -0.26 5.37
C LYS A 125 -19.23 1.13 4.78
N ASP A 126 -18.91 2.18 5.55
CA ASP A 126 -19.23 3.57 5.21
C ASP A 126 -18.02 4.39 4.79
N ILE A 127 -16.80 3.83 4.95
CA ILE A 127 -15.55 4.52 4.65
C ILE A 127 -14.93 3.90 3.40
N VAL A 128 -15.11 4.60 2.29
CA VAL A 128 -14.54 4.28 0.98
C VAL A 128 -13.48 5.31 0.63
N ARG A 129 -12.31 4.83 0.20
CA ARG A 129 -11.15 5.63 -0.20
C ARG A 129 -10.59 5.14 -1.52
N ILE A 130 -9.82 5.97 -2.18
CA ILE A 130 -9.26 5.68 -3.50
C ILE A 130 -7.79 6.07 -3.50
N ARG A 131 -6.93 5.20 -4.03
CA ARG A 131 -5.52 5.53 -4.21
C ARG A 131 -5.36 6.40 -5.45
N GLU A 132 -4.65 7.50 -5.32
CA GLU A 132 -4.42 8.45 -6.43
C GLU A 132 -3.79 7.78 -7.65
N SER A 133 -2.71 7.00 -7.46
CA SER A 133 -2.04 6.30 -8.57
C SER A 133 -2.98 5.37 -9.35
N ILE A 134 -3.92 4.72 -8.65
CA ILE A 134 -4.92 3.86 -9.28
C ILE A 134 -5.98 4.70 -9.98
N PHE A 135 -6.45 5.78 -9.36
CA PHE A 135 -7.42 6.70 -9.97
C PHE A 135 -6.91 7.28 -11.29
N LEU A 136 -5.66 7.76 -11.32
CA LEU A 136 -5.06 8.36 -12.50
C LEU A 136 -5.00 7.40 -13.70
N VAL A 137 -4.87 6.10 -13.45
CA VAL A 137 -4.93 5.06 -14.49
C VAL A 137 -6.38 4.73 -14.83
N ALA A 138 -7.21 4.44 -13.83
CA ALA A 138 -8.57 3.93 -14.00
C ALA A 138 -9.54 4.94 -14.63
N ARG A 139 -9.34 6.25 -14.40
CA ARG A 139 -10.21 7.32 -14.92
C ARG A 139 -10.36 7.34 -16.44
N HIS A 140 -9.43 6.73 -17.17
CA HIS A 140 -9.44 6.63 -18.64
C HIS A 140 -10.32 5.48 -19.16
N TYR A 141 -10.78 4.58 -18.28
CA TYR A 141 -11.50 3.35 -18.67
C TYR A 141 -12.96 3.31 -18.19
N VAL A 142 -13.49 4.40 -17.62
CA VAL A 142 -14.77 4.43 -16.88
C VAL A 142 -15.87 5.33 -17.45
#